data_AF-A0A0Q6N0L7-F1
#
_entry.id   AF-A0A0Q6N0L7-F1
#
_cell.length_a   1.000
_cell.length_b   1.000
_cell.length_c   1.000
_cell.angle_alpha   90.00
_cell.angle_beta   90.00
_cell.angle_gamma   90.00
#
_symmetry.space_group_name_H-M   'P 1'
#
loop_
_entity.id
_entity.type
_entity.pdbx_description
1 polymer ?
#
loop_
_entity_poly.entity_id
_entity_poly.type
_entity_poly.pdbx_seq_one_letter_code
_entity_poly.pdbx_strand_id
1 'polypeptide(L)' 'MTGEDRALGLVDFSIFPHLDYPGFDENTMACAERWAAEIGGPAYAIDDQTAVQVVDGKATVITEGNWRYFGG' A
#
# COMPACT_ATOMS: atom_id res chain seq x y z
N MET A 1 -22.53 -13.05 2.42
CA MET A 1 -22.24 -11.95 1.46
C MET A 1 -21.13 -12.43 0.57
N THR A 2 -21.37 -12.59 -0.73
CA THR A 2 -20.29 -12.82 -1.70
C THR A 2 -19.74 -11.45 -2.07
N GLY A 3 -18.86 -10.90 -1.23
CA GLY A 3 -18.06 -9.74 -1.61
C GLY A 3 -17.08 -10.20 -2.68
N GLU A 4 -17.08 -9.55 -3.83
CA GLU A 4 -16.05 -9.75 -4.85
C GLU A 4 -14.86 -8.85 -4.48
N ASP A 5 -13.64 -9.38 -4.52
CA ASP A 5 -12.41 -8.63 -4.18
C ASP A 5 -11.98 -7.65 -5.28
N ARG A 6 -12.92 -7.26 -6.15
CA ARG A 6 -12.67 -6.35 -7.26
C ARG A 6 -12.61 -4.91 -6.77
N ALA A 7 -11.43 -4.30 -6.89
CA ALA A 7 -11.23 -2.87 -6.61
C ALA A 7 -11.83 -1.95 -7.70
N LEU A 8 -11.81 -0.64 -7.43
CA LEU A 8 -12.34 0.38 -8.35
C LEU A 8 -11.51 0.56 -9.64
N GLY A 9 -10.24 0.14 -9.65
CA GLY A 9 -9.36 0.26 -10.81
C GLY A 9 -8.94 1.69 -11.15
N LEU A 10 -8.87 2.59 -10.15
CA LEU A 10 -8.48 4.00 -10.34
C LEU A 10 -6.97 4.21 -10.48
N VAL A 11 -6.17 3.28 -9.95
CA VAL A 11 -4.70 3.29 -9.99
C VAL A 11 -4.21 1.87 -10.31
N ASP A 12 -2.97 1.75 -10.76
CA ASP A 12 -2.33 0.51 -11.21
C ASP A 12 -1.47 -0.19 -10.13
N PHE A 13 -1.57 0.27 -8.88
CA PHE A 13 -0.89 -0.29 -7.73
C PHE A 13 -1.87 -0.59 -6.59
N SER A 14 -1.45 -1.45 -5.66
CA SER A 14 -2.18 -1.67 -4.39
C SER A 14 -1.51 -0.96 -3.21
N ILE A 15 -2.25 -0.84 -2.11
CA ILE A 15 -1.78 -0.14 -0.92
C ILE A 15 -1.93 -1.05 0.30
N PHE A 16 -0.87 -1.15 1.10
CA PHE A 16 -0.87 -1.67 2.46
C PHE A 16 -0.85 -0.48 3.44
N PRO A 17 -2.01 -0.09 4.01
CA PRO A 17 -2.10 1.08 4.87
C PRO A 17 -1.66 0.79 6.31
N HIS A 18 -1.54 1.83 7.14
CA HIS A 18 -1.27 1.74 8.57
C HIS A 18 -0.01 0.96 8.95
N LEU A 19 1.03 1.08 8.12
CA LEU A 19 2.32 0.42 8.34
C LEU A 19 2.88 0.77 9.73
N ASP A 20 3.25 -0.28 10.48
CA ASP A 20 3.81 -0.24 11.83
C ASP A 20 2.96 0.58 12.84
N TYR A 21 1.65 0.70 12.60
CA TYR A 21 0.76 1.42 13.50
C TYR A 21 0.69 0.75 14.89
N PRO A 22 0.80 1.51 15.99
CA PRO A 22 0.76 0.94 17.34
C PRO A 22 -0.51 0.12 17.61
N GLY A 23 -0.32 -1.17 17.93
CA GLY A 23 -1.40 -2.10 18.26
C GLY A 23 -1.97 -2.87 17.06
N PHE A 24 -1.44 -2.68 15.85
CA PHE A 24 -1.77 -3.49 14.67
C PHE A 24 -0.68 -4.51 14.39
N ASP A 25 -0.74 -5.65 15.09
CA ASP A 25 0.30 -6.69 15.04
C ASP A 25 0.51 -7.29 13.63
N GLU A 26 -0.49 -7.18 12.75
CA GLU A 26 -0.43 -7.66 11.37
C GLU A 26 0.00 -6.59 10.36
N ASN A 27 0.13 -5.32 10.75
CA ASN A 27 0.50 -4.23 9.85
C ASN A 27 2.00 -3.92 9.86
N THR A 28 2.83 -4.92 10.09
CA THR A 28 4.30 -4.74 10.10
C THR A 28 4.89 -4.70 8.69
N MET A 29 6.08 -4.12 8.53
CA MET A 29 6.82 -4.17 7.25
C MET A 29 7.03 -5.61 6.76
N ALA A 30 7.29 -6.56 7.65
CA ALA A 30 7.46 -7.97 7.29
C ALA A 30 6.16 -8.59 6.74
N CYS A 31 5.00 -8.19 7.27
CA CYS A 31 3.70 -8.58 6.71
C CYS A 31 3.47 -7.93 5.35
N ALA A 32 3.80 -6.64 5.20
CA ALA A 32 3.66 -5.92 3.94
C ALA A 32 4.52 -6.54 2.82
N GLU A 33 5.75 -6.98 3.12
CA GLU A 33 6.61 -7.69 2.17
C GLU A 33 6.00 -9.02 1.69
N ARG A 34 5.47 -9.83 2.62
CA ARG A 34 4.80 -11.09 2.26
C ARG A 34 3.54 -10.85 1.44
N TRP A 35 2.72 -9.90 1.88
CA TRP A 35 1.52 -9.48 1.16
C TRP A 35 1.86 -9.02 -0.27
N ALA A 36 2.85 -8.13 -0.43
CA ALA A 36 3.25 -7.61 -1.73
C ALA A 36 3.68 -8.73 -2.70
N ALA A 37 4.36 -9.77 -2.20
CA ALA A 37 4.75 -10.93 -2.99
C ALA A 37 3.54 -11.78 -3.47
N GLU A 38 2.44 -11.81 -2.72
CA GLU A 38 1.24 -12.57 -3.07
C GLU A 38 0.36 -11.87 -4.11
N ILE A 39 0.26 -10.54 -4.07
CA ILE A 39 -0.51 -9.76 -5.06
C ILE A 39 0.20 -9.77 -6.43
N GLY A 40 1.54 -9.80 -6.46
CA GLY A 40 2.32 -9.95 -7.69
C GLY A 40 2.32 -8.75 -8.64
N GLY A 41 1.94 -7.56 -8.16
CA GLY A 41 1.95 -6.31 -8.92
C GLY A 41 2.49 -5.14 -8.08
N PRO A 42 2.62 -3.94 -8.67
CA PRO A 42 3.11 -2.76 -7.97
C PRO A 42 2.32 -2.47 -6.69
N ALA A 43 3.03 -2.15 -5.61
CA ALA A 43 2.39 -1.85 -4.35
C ALA A 43 3.17 -0.85 -3.50
N TYR A 44 2.45 -0.12 -2.66
CA TYR A 44 3.02 0.74 -1.63
C TYR A 44 2.59 0.27 -0.25
N ALA A 45 3.54 0.08 0.66
CA ALA A 45 3.26 0.12 2.09
C ALA A 45 3.45 1.55 2.59
N ILE A 46 2.45 2.08 3.29
CA ILE A 46 2.44 3.47 3.76
C ILE A 46 1.97 3.51 5.21
N ASP A 47 2.60 4.36 6.01
CA ASP A 47 2.10 4.69 7.34
C ASP A 47 1.10 5.86 7.31
N ASP A 48 0.59 6.21 8.48
CA ASP A 48 -0.45 7.24 8.67
C ASP A 48 0.02 8.66 8.34
N GLN A 49 1.33 8.88 8.22
CA GLN A 49 1.94 10.16 7.86
C GLN A 49 2.37 10.19 6.39
N THR A 50 1.82 9.28 5.57
CA THR A 50 2.15 9.14 4.16
C THR A 50 0.90 9.18 3.28
N ALA A 51 0.98 9.91 2.16
CA ALA A 51 -0.03 9.96 1.12
C ALA A 51 0.60 9.69 -0.27
N VAL A 52 -0.19 9.14 -1.18
CA VAL A 52 0.18 8.97 -2.60
C VAL A 52 -0.71 9.89 -3.44
N GLN A 53 -0.11 10.90 -4.05
CA GLN A 53 -0.78 11.77 -5.02
C GLN A 53 -0.60 11.19 -6.43
N VAL A 54 -1.68 11.14 -7.20
CA VAL A 54 -1.63 10.78 -8.63
C VAL A 54 -2.18 11.95 -9.46
N VAL A 55 -1.34 12.52 -10.31
CA VAL A 55 -1.69 13.58 -11.26
C VAL A 55 -1.19 13.16 -12.64
N ASP A 56 -2.06 13.16 -13.64
CA ASP A 56 -1.74 12.77 -15.02
C ASP A 56 -1.01 11.42 -15.12
N GLY A 57 -1.44 10.44 -14.32
CA GLY A 57 -0.85 9.08 -14.28
C GLY A 57 0.48 8.96 -13.51
N LYS A 58 0.99 10.04 -12.93
CA LYS A 58 2.24 10.03 -12.16
C LYS A 58 1.96 9.94 -10.66
N ALA A 59 2.41 8.86 -10.04
CA ALA A 59 2.41 8.71 -8.58
C ALA A 59 3.56 9.50 -7.93
N THR A 60 3.25 10.25 -6.88
CA THR A 60 4.20 10.97 -6.03
C THR A 60 3.88 10.69 -4.56
N VAL A 61 4.86 10.21 -3.81
CA VAL A 61 4.71 9.98 -2.36
C VAL A 61 5.01 11.28 -1.61
N ILE A 62 4.08 11.69 -0.74
CA ILE A 62 4.19 12.85 0.15
C ILE A 62 4.18 12.31 1.58
N THR A 63 5.25 12.53 2.33
CA THR A 63 5.43 11.83 3.62
C THR A 63 6.29 12.60 4.61
N GLU A 64 5.96 12.44 5.90
CA GLU A 64 6.85 12.69 7.04
C GLU A 64 7.22 11.38 7.77
N GLY A 65 6.70 10.26 7.30
CA GLY A 65 6.79 8.93 7.91
C GLY A 65 7.54 7.91 7.05
N ASN A 66 7.24 6.64 7.30
CA ASN A 66 7.84 5.48 6.65
C ASN A 66 6.94 4.92 5.57
N TRP A 67 7.57 4.55 4.46
CA TRP A 67 6.90 3.90 3.35
C TRP A 67 7.88 3.04 2.57
N ARG A 68 7.33 2.14 1.76
CA ARG A 68 8.10 1.34 0.82
C ARG A 68 7.32 1.07 -0.44
N TYR A 69 7.99 1.15 -1.58
CA TYR A 69 7.48 0.67 -2.85
C TYR A 69 7.99 -0.74 -3.15
N PHE A 70 7.10 -1.58 -3.67
CA PHE A 70 7.36 -2.91 -4.18
C PHE A 70 7.03 -2.89 -5.68
N GLY A 71 8.05 -3.06 -6.53
CA GLY A 71 7.93 -2.88 -7.98
C GLY A 71 7.31 -4.04 -8.76
N GLY A 72 6.91 -5.11 -8.07
CA GLY A 72 6.71 -6.42 -8.68
C GLY A 72 8.02 -7.15 -8.93
#